data_AF-A0A6J4N8R0-F1
#
_entry.id   AF-A0A6J4N8R0-F1
#
_cell.length_a   1.000
_cell.length_b   1.000
_cell.length_c   1.000
_cell.angle_alpha   90.00
_cell.angle_beta   90.00
_cell.angle_gamma   90.00
#
_symmetry.space_group_name_H-M   'P 1'
#
loop_
_entity.id
_entity.type
_entity.pdbx_description
1 polymer ?
#
loop_
_entity_poly.entity_id
_entity_poly.type
_entity_poly.pdbx_seq_one_letter_code
_entity_poly.pdbx_strand_id
1 'polypeptide(L)' 'VYRHADIVGECVVFNVGTNKYRVVTKIYFTEQTLLIRFVMTHKEYDKNAWKKDCQR' A
#
# COMPACT_ATOMS: atom_id res chain seq x y z
N VAL A 1 -2.62 10.04 12.17
CA VAL A 1 -2.61 10.43 10.73
C VAL A 1 -1.21 10.23 10.18
N TYR A 2 -1.03 9.47 9.09
CA TYR A 2 0.26 9.26 8.44
C TYR A 2 0.33 10.10 7.17
N ARG A 3 1.29 11.02 7.08
CA ARG A 3 1.35 12.03 6.01
C ARG A 3 1.83 11.49 4.65
N HIS A 4 2.47 10.34 4.64
CA HIS A 4 3.02 9.72 3.43
C HIS A 4 2.26 8.43 3.10
N ALA A 5 0.93 8.51 3.13
CA ALA A 5 0.03 7.44 2.73
C ALA A 5 -0.86 7.92 1.58
N ASP A 6 -1.02 7.07 0.57
CA ASP A 6 -1.87 7.32 -0.58
C ASP A 6 -2.94 6.22 -0.70
N ILE A 7 -4.15 6.60 -1.09
CA ILE A 7 -5.22 5.63 -1.37
C ILE A 7 -5.18 5.28 -2.86
N VAL A 8 -5.11 3.99 -3.17
CA VAL A 8 -5.11 3.48 -4.55
C VAL A 8 -6.17 2.39 -4.67
N GLY A 9 -7.33 2.76 -5.21
CA GLY A 9 -8.51 1.88 -5.22
C GLY A 9 -8.93 1.53 -3.80
N GLU A 10 -9.04 0.23 -3.50
CA GLU A 10 -9.37 -0.27 -2.15
C GLU A 10 -8.14 -0.36 -1.21
N CYS A 11 -6.94 -0.10 -1.71
CA CYS A 11 -5.71 -0.23 -0.93
C CYS A 11 -5.21 1.12 -0.40
N VAL A 12 -4.45 1.05 0.70
CA VAL A 12 -3.65 2.16 1.22
C VAL A 12 -2.17 1.82 1.08
N VAL A 13 -1.40 2.74 0.51
CA VAL A 13 0.03 2.59 0.25
C VAL A 13 0.81 3.48 1.20
N PHE A 14 1.77 2.92 1.92
CA PHE A 14 2.63 3.65 2.84
C PHE A 14 4.05 3.73 2.33
N ASN A 15 4.67 4.90 2.45
CA ASN A 15 6.11 5.06 2.21
C ASN A 15 6.90 4.66 3.47
N VAL A 16 7.81 3.69 3.36
CA VAL A 16 8.56 3.18 4.52
C VAL A 16 10.07 3.23 4.28
N GLY A 17 10.83 3.47 5.36
CA GLY A 17 12.30 3.46 5.33
C GLY A 17 12.87 4.62 4.53
N THR A 18 12.40 5.85 4.76
CA THR A 18 12.82 7.05 4.01
C THR A 18 12.50 6.92 2.52
N ASN A 19 11.23 6.59 2.21
CA ASN A 19 10.69 6.40 0.86
C ASN A 19 11.30 5.26 0.02
N LYS A 20 12.16 4.41 0.59
CA LYS A 20 12.79 3.28 -0.11
C LYS A 20 11.79 2.20 -0.51
N TYR A 21 10.75 2.01 0.31
CA TYR A 21 9.75 0.97 0.12
C TYR A 21 8.34 1.53 0.03
N ARG A 22 7.45 0.73 -0.56
CA ARG A 22 6.00 0.90 -0.57
C ARG A 22 5.38 -0.32 0.07
N VAL A 23 4.62 -0.10 1.14
CA VAL A 23 3.83 -1.14 1.80
C VAL A 23 2.39 -0.94 1.36
N VAL A 24 1.85 -1.90 0.62
CA VAL A 24 0.47 -1.87 0.13
C VAL A 24 -0.39 -2.69 1.08
N THR A 25 -1.46 -2.09 1.61
CA THR A 25 -2.35 -2.74 2.57
C THR A 25 -3.81 -2.61 2.17
N LYS A 26 -4.64 -3.55 2.63
CA LYS A 26 -6.09 -3.36 2.73
C LYS A 26 -6.43 -3.10 4.20
N ILE A 27 -7.23 -2.07 4.46
CA ILE A 27 -7.57 -1.67 5.82
C ILE A 27 -9.06 -1.93 6.07
N TYR A 28 -9.34 -2.70 7.11
CA TYR A 28 -10.67 -2.99 7.61
C TYR A 28 -10.88 -2.15 8.87
N PHE A 29 -11.44 -0.94 8.70
CA PHE A 29 -11.50 0.06 9.76
C PHE A 29 -12.41 -0.36 10.92
N THR A 30 -13.53 -1.03 10.64
CA THR A 30 -14.46 -1.52 11.65
C THR A 30 -13.80 -2.55 12.56
N GLU A 31 -13.03 -3.46 11.97
CA GLU A 31 -12.29 -4.53 12.63
C GLU A 31 -10.93 -4.06 13.16
N GLN A 32 -10.58 -2.77 12.95
CA GLN A 32 -9.29 -2.18 13.30
C GLN A 32 -8.07 -3.01 12.86
N THR A 33 -8.20 -3.68 11.72
CA THR A 33 -7.19 -4.61 11.21
C THR A 33 -6.69 -4.14 9.85
N LEU A 34 -5.39 -4.31 9.61
CA LEU A 34 -4.79 -4.07 8.30
C LEU A 34 -4.10 -5.34 7.81
N LEU A 35 -4.31 -5.66 6.53
CA LEU A 35 -3.66 -6.77 5.86
C LEU A 35 -2.58 -6.25 4.92
N ILE A 36 -1.33 -6.64 5.15
CA ILE A 36 -0.23 -6.34 4.23
C ILE A 36 -0.38 -7.24 3.01
N ARG A 37 -0.54 -6.63 1.84
CA ARG A 37 -0.63 -7.32 0.55
C ARG A 37 0.74 -7.47 -0.09
N PHE A 38 1.52 -6.39 -0.07
CA PHE A 38 2.84 -6.34 -0.70
C PHE A 38 3.78 -5.40 0.07
N VAL A 39 5.06 -5.76 0.09
CA VAL A 39 6.17 -4.87 0.46
C VAL A 39 7.13 -4.85 -0.70
N MET A 40 7.35 -3.68 -1.30
CA MET A 40 8.09 -3.54 -2.55
C MET A 40 9.08 -2.38 -2.48
N THR A 41 10.18 -2.48 -3.21
CA THR A 41 11.02 -1.31 -3.51
C THR A 41 10.27 -0.32 -4.39
N HIS A 42 10.75 0.93 -4.45
CA HIS A 42 10.20 1.92 -5.38
C HIS A 42 10.17 1.41 -6.83
N LYS A 43 11.25 0.76 -7.29
CA LYS A 43 11.35 0.23 -8.66
C LYS A 43 10.34 -0.86 -8.97
N GLU A 44 10.01 -1.71 -8.00
CA GLU A 44 9.00 -2.76 -8.17
C GLU A 44 7.59 -2.19 -8.13
N TYR A 45 7.35 -1.23 -7.24
CA TYR A 45 6.09 -0.51 -7.16
C TYR A 45 5.72 0.18 -8.48
N ASP A 46 6.69 0.82 -9.12
CA ASP A 46 6.50 1.54 -10.39
C ASP A 46 6.12 0.63 -11.57
N LYS A 47 6.35 -0.68 -11.46
CA LYS A 47 5.92 -1.65 -12.49
C LYS A 47 4.41 -1.89 -12.49
N ASN A 48 3.67 -1.36 -11.52
CA ASN A 48 2.21 -1.40 -11.44
C ASN A 48 1.54 -2.79 -11.40
N ALA A 49 2.30 -3.89 -11.38
CA ALA A 49 1.77 -5.26 -11.40
C ALA A 49 0.89 -5.62 -10.19
N TRP A 50 1.03 -4.88 -9.09
CA TRP A 50 0.27 -5.03 -7.85
C TRP A 50 -1.12 -4.39 -7.90
N LYS A 51 -1.35 -3.40 -8.78
CA LYS A 51 -2.59 -2.59 -8.81
C LYS A 51 -3.86 -3.42 -9.01
N LYS A 52 -3.75 -4.54 -9.74
CA LYS A 52 -4.86 -5.48 -9.98
C LYS A 52 -5.49 -6.03 -8.69
N ASP A 53 -4.75 -6.11 -7.59
CA ASP A 53 -5.25 -6.58 -6.29
C ASP A 53 -6.05 -5.50 -5.54
N CYS A 54 -5.87 -4.24 -5.95
CA CYS A 54 -6.44 -3.04 -5.33
C CYS A 54 -7.58 -2.41 -6.15
N GLN A 55 -7.85 -2.90 -7.36
CA GLN A 55 -8.88 -2.39 -8.27
C GLN A 55 -10.13 -3.30 -8.34
N ARG A 56 -10.22 -4.27 -7.44
CA ARG A 56 -11.28 -5.28 -7.46
C ARG A 56 -12.52 -4.82 -6.70
#